data_AF-A0A7Y2NNG6-F1
#
_entry.id   AF-A0A7Y2NNG6-F1
#
_cell.length_a   1.000
_cell.length_b   1.000
_cell.length_c   1.000
_cell.angle_alpha   90.00
_cell.angle_beta   90.00
_cell.angle_gamma   90.00
#
_symmetry.space_group_name_H-M   'P 1'
#
loop_
_entity.id
_entity.type
_entity.pdbx_description
1 polymer ?
#
loop_
_entity_poly.entity_id
_entity_poly.type
_entity_poly.pdbx_seq_one_letter_code
_entity_poly.pdbx_strand_id
1 'polypeptide(L)'
;ATYWKQLAHFATSSLNLLIWPLKYSGILWLLQLTTRLIGKKGHHGSVLSREDFSAMAEIAHDEGVFEESESLVIKNLMSFKDVPVKDIMTPRTVMKTDDAKRSIEDFFMENSNLRFSRIPIYQESPDNIIGLVLKDDVFKEMAFDNGDKTLIDIKRDILVTSREMPIPKLFEELVKNRNHMALVVDEYGTVNGLVTMEDVIETLLGFEIMDESDNVADLQMYARRSWESRAKRLGIIEDENPEE
;
A
#
# COMPACT_ATOMS: atom_id res chain seq x y z
N ALA A 1 33.64 -36.26 -5.96
CA ALA A 1 34.48 -35.18 -6.52
C ALA A 1 35.74 -35.69 -7.23
N THR A 2 35.67 -36.82 -7.97
CA THR A 2 36.86 -37.55 -8.47
C THR A 2 37.02 -37.53 -10.00
N TYR A 3 36.00 -37.12 -10.77
CA TYR A 3 35.99 -37.18 -12.24
C TYR A 3 35.99 -35.81 -12.94
N TRP A 4 36.09 -34.71 -12.19
CA TRP A 4 35.93 -33.35 -12.74
C TRP A 4 37.00 -32.99 -13.78
N LYS A 5 38.25 -33.47 -13.62
CA LYS A 5 39.33 -33.20 -14.60
C LYS A 5 39.09 -33.90 -15.94
N GLN A 6 38.56 -35.12 -15.92
CA GLN A 6 38.31 -35.91 -17.13
C GLN A 6 37.08 -35.39 -17.89
N LEU A 7 36.01 -35.06 -17.16
CA LEU A 7 34.86 -34.38 -17.73
C LEU A 7 35.20 -32.98 -18.25
N ALA A 8 36.07 -32.22 -17.57
CA ALA A 8 36.48 -30.90 -18.02
C ALA A 8 37.20 -30.94 -19.37
N HIS A 9 38.11 -31.90 -19.57
CA HIS A 9 38.79 -32.06 -20.87
C HIS A 9 37.82 -32.50 -21.98
N PHE A 10 36.93 -33.45 -21.70
CA PHE A 10 35.91 -33.87 -22.66
C PHE A 10 34.94 -32.75 -23.03
N ALA A 11 34.46 -32.01 -22.03
CA ALA A 11 33.56 -30.87 -22.21
C ALA A 11 34.25 -29.75 -23.01
N THR A 12 35.51 -29.43 -22.71
CA THR A 12 36.25 -28.37 -23.42
C THR A 12 36.52 -28.76 -24.88
N SER A 13 36.91 -30.01 -25.15
CA SER A 13 37.12 -30.49 -26.52
C SER A 13 35.82 -30.55 -27.33
N SER A 14 34.73 -31.02 -26.72
CA SER A 14 33.41 -31.07 -27.37
C SER A 14 32.88 -29.66 -27.65
N LEU A 15 33.10 -28.74 -26.72
CA LEU A 15 32.73 -27.33 -26.87
C LEU A 15 33.53 -26.67 -28.01
N ASN A 16 34.84 -26.91 -28.09
CA ASN A 16 35.66 -26.37 -29.18
C ASN A 16 35.25 -26.94 -30.54
N LEU A 17 34.90 -28.24 -30.61
CA LEU A 17 34.40 -28.86 -31.84
C LEU A 17 33.07 -28.24 -32.29
N LEU A 18 32.19 -27.89 -31.34
CA LEU A 18 30.90 -27.26 -31.61
C LEU A 18 31.05 -25.77 -31.98
N ILE A 19 31.97 -25.04 -31.33
CA ILE A 19 32.23 -23.62 -31.59
C ILE A 19 32.94 -23.42 -32.94
N TRP A 20 33.80 -24.35 -33.36
CA TRP A 20 34.55 -24.24 -34.61
C TRP A 20 33.68 -23.97 -35.85
N PRO A 21 32.64 -24.77 -36.17
CA PRO A 21 31.74 -24.48 -37.29
C PRO A 21 30.88 -23.24 -37.04
N LEU A 22 30.48 -22.96 -35.79
CA LEU A 22 29.69 -21.78 -35.44
C LEU A 22 30.47 -20.47 -35.70
N LYS A 23 31.78 -20.50 -35.47
CA LYS A 23 32.70 -19.38 -35.70
C LYS A 23 32.95 -19.12 -37.17
N TYR A 24 33.11 -20.17 -37.98
CA TYR A 24 33.39 -20.04 -39.41
C TYR A 24 32.13 -19.82 -40.27
N SER A 25 30.96 -20.27 -39.83
CA SER A 25 29.69 -20.10 -40.56
C SER A 25 29.15 -18.66 -40.55
N GLY A 26 29.77 -17.74 -39.81
CA GLY A 26 29.29 -16.36 -39.68
C GLY A 26 28.00 -16.21 -38.86
N ILE A 27 27.40 -17.30 -38.38
CA ILE A 27 26.22 -17.26 -37.50
C ILE A 27 26.53 -16.49 -36.22
N LEU A 28 27.74 -16.63 -35.66
CA LEU A 28 28.16 -15.87 -34.47
C LEU A 28 28.19 -14.37 -34.74
N TRP A 29 28.57 -13.96 -35.96
CA TRP A 29 28.55 -12.55 -36.34
C TRP A 29 27.11 -12.04 -36.48
N LEU A 30 26.22 -12.84 -37.04
CA LEU A 30 24.80 -12.51 -37.19
C LEU A 30 24.10 -12.45 -35.82
N LEU A 31 24.38 -13.41 -34.93
CA LEU A 31 23.95 -13.38 -33.54
C LEU A 31 24.47 -12.15 -32.81
N GLN A 32 25.76 -11.84 -32.90
CA GLN A 32 26.33 -10.63 -32.30
C GLN A 32 25.74 -9.34 -32.89
N LEU A 33 25.38 -9.33 -34.18
CA LEU A 33 24.70 -8.20 -34.82
C LEU A 33 23.28 -8.05 -34.27
N THR A 34 22.52 -9.14 -34.15
CA THR A 34 21.18 -9.11 -33.53
C THR A 34 21.26 -8.72 -32.05
N THR A 35 22.22 -9.24 -31.29
CA THR A 35 22.46 -8.85 -29.89
C THR A 35 22.92 -7.40 -29.78
N ARG A 36 23.61 -6.83 -30.75
CA ARG A 36 23.95 -5.39 -30.74
C ARG A 36 22.81 -4.49 -31.18
N LEU A 37 21.90 -4.98 -32.02
CA LEU A 37 20.72 -4.26 -32.47
C LEU A 37 19.60 -4.29 -31.42
N ILE A 38 19.46 -5.41 -30.71
CA ILE A 38 18.50 -5.61 -29.62
C ILE A 38 19.09 -5.13 -28.29
N GLY A 39 20.35 -5.44 -28.03
CA GLY A 39 21.13 -4.97 -26.87
C GLY A 39 21.62 -3.56 -27.11
N LYS A 40 20.73 -2.59 -26.83
CA LYS A 40 21.06 -1.18 -26.69
C LYS A 40 22.38 -1.01 -25.91
N LYS A 41 23.23 -0.13 -26.46
CA LYS A 41 24.40 0.51 -25.86
C LYS A 41 24.45 0.46 -24.31
N GLY A 42 25.58 -0.03 -23.79
CA GLY A 42 26.12 0.41 -22.50
C GLY A 42 25.57 -0.32 -21.28
N HIS A 43 26.34 -1.29 -20.78
CA HIS A 43 26.28 -1.78 -19.42
C HIS A 43 26.39 -0.62 -18.40
N HIS A 44 25.27 -0.07 -17.96
CA HIS A 44 25.09 0.64 -16.67
C HIS A 44 23.61 0.64 -16.24
N GLY A 45 22.83 -0.38 -16.65
CA GLY A 45 21.53 -0.70 -16.08
C GLY A 45 21.64 -2.08 -15.44
N SER A 46 20.97 -2.30 -14.30
CA SER A 46 20.94 -3.61 -13.63
C SER A 46 20.59 -4.71 -14.64
N VAL A 47 21.33 -5.82 -14.61
CA VAL A 47 21.09 -6.99 -15.47
C VAL A 47 19.71 -7.63 -15.19
N LEU A 48 19.10 -7.27 -14.06
CA LEU A 48 17.76 -7.66 -13.65
C LEU A 48 16.88 -6.41 -13.53
N SER A 49 15.74 -6.42 -14.21
CA SER A 49 14.64 -5.46 -14.04
C SER A 49 13.71 -5.90 -12.90
N ARG A 50 12.75 -5.04 -12.51
CA ARG A 50 11.76 -5.40 -11.47
C ARG A 50 10.81 -6.48 -12.00
N GLU A 51 10.48 -6.37 -13.28
CA GLU A 51 9.67 -7.31 -14.02
C GLU A 51 10.33 -8.70 -14.01
N ASP A 52 11.66 -8.75 -14.19
CA ASP A 52 12.42 -10.00 -14.08
C ASP A 52 12.34 -10.61 -12.67
N PHE A 53 12.45 -9.79 -11.61
CA PHE A 53 12.31 -10.26 -10.21
C PHE A 53 10.90 -10.79 -9.92
N SER A 54 9.85 -10.11 -10.40
CA SER A 54 8.47 -10.59 -10.26
C SER A 54 8.26 -11.92 -10.99
N ALA A 55 8.78 -12.06 -12.22
CA ALA A 55 8.72 -13.30 -12.97
C ALA A 55 9.49 -14.44 -12.27
N MET A 56 10.64 -14.15 -11.66
CA MET A 56 11.38 -15.15 -10.88
C MET A 56 10.61 -15.61 -9.64
N ALA A 57 9.89 -14.72 -8.95
CA ALA A 57 9.05 -15.08 -7.82
C ALA A 57 7.87 -15.97 -8.24
N GLU A 58 7.27 -15.70 -9.41
CA GLU A 58 6.21 -16.51 -10.01
C GLU A 58 6.72 -17.91 -10.40
N ILE A 59 7.86 -18.01 -11.08
CA ILE A 59 8.48 -19.31 -11.41
C ILE A 59 8.80 -20.09 -10.12
N ALA A 60 9.32 -19.42 -9.08
CA ALA A 60 9.61 -20.06 -7.80
C ALA A 60 8.33 -20.57 -7.11
N HIS A 61 7.20 -19.89 -7.25
CA HIS A 61 5.90 -20.40 -6.79
C HIS A 61 5.47 -21.64 -7.57
N ASP A 62 5.53 -21.59 -8.91
CA ASP A 62 5.17 -22.71 -9.79
C ASP A 62 6.01 -23.97 -9.52
N GLU A 63 7.28 -23.78 -9.16
CA GLU A 63 8.20 -24.85 -8.75
C GLU A 63 7.99 -25.33 -7.29
N GLY A 64 7.07 -24.70 -6.55
CA GLY A 64 6.72 -25.05 -5.17
C GLY A 64 7.75 -24.59 -4.13
N VAL A 65 8.60 -23.62 -4.46
CA VAL A 65 9.58 -23.01 -3.54
C VAL A 65 8.92 -22.00 -2.61
N PHE A 66 7.92 -21.27 -3.10
CA PHE A 66 7.14 -20.29 -2.33
C PHE A 66 5.65 -20.63 -2.33
N GLU A 67 4.98 -20.30 -1.23
CA GLU A 67 3.51 -20.25 -1.20
C GLU A 67 2.98 -19.05 -2.01
N GLU A 68 1.70 -19.11 -2.42
CA GLU A 68 1.08 -18.04 -3.21
C GLU A 68 1.11 -16.69 -2.48
N SER A 69 0.88 -16.73 -1.16
CA SER A 69 0.93 -15.57 -0.26
C SER A 69 2.30 -14.91 -0.25
N GLU A 70 3.38 -15.70 -0.20
CA GLU A 70 4.76 -15.19 -0.21
C GLU A 70 5.12 -14.52 -1.54
N SER A 71 4.71 -15.13 -2.66
CA SER A 71 4.93 -14.57 -3.99
C SER A 71 4.15 -13.28 -4.22
N LEU A 72 2.93 -13.17 -3.67
CA LEU A 72 2.14 -11.94 -3.69
C LEU A 72 2.87 -10.80 -2.97
N VAL A 73 3.41 -11.05 -1.78
CA VAL A 73 4.18 -10.04 -1.01
C VAL A 73 5.40 -9.56 -1.80
N ILE A 74 6.14 -10.48 -2.43
CA ILE A 74 7.32 -10.12 -3.24
C ILE A 74 6.91 -9.24 -4.42
N LYS A 75 5.81 -9.58 -5.09
CA LYS A 75 5.26 -8.81 -6.21
C LYS A 75 4.82 -7.42 -5.76
N ASN A 76 4.07 -7.32 -4.67
CA ASN A 76 3.61 -6.04 -4.12
C ASN A 76 4.79 -5.16 -3.72
N LEU A 77 5.83 -5.72 -3.11
CA LEU A 77 7.07 -4.99 -2.78
C LEU A 77 7.74 -4.36 -4.01
N MET A 78 7.63 -4.99 -5.19
CA MET A 78 8.17 -4.42 -6.42
C MET A 78 7.39 -3.20 -6.91
N SER A 79 6.07 -3.17 -6.77
CA SER A 79 5.21 -2.04 -7.14
C SER A 79 5.07 -0.98 -6.04
N PHE A 80 5.29 -1.35 -4.78
CA PHE A 80 5.07 -0.54 -3.58
C PHE A 80 5.74 0.84 -3.63
N LYS A 81 6.88 0.96 -4.31
CA LYS A 81 7.63 2.22 -4.43
C LYS A 81 6.81 3.34 -5.07
N ASP A 82 5.99 3.02 -6.06
CA ASP A 82 5.34 4.00 -6.93
C ASP A 82 3.85 4.16 -6.60
N VAL A 83 3.34 3.43 -5.60
CA VAL A 83 1.95 3.55 -5.16
C VAL A 83 1.78 4.88 -4.39
N PRO A 84 0.87 5.76 -4.85
CA PRO A 84 0.55 7.01 -4.17
C PRO A 84 -0.41 6.78 -3.00
N VAL A 85 -0.34 7.65 -1.99
CA VAL A 85 -1.21 7.61 -0.80
C VAL A 85 -2.70 7.62 -1.13
N LYS A 86 -3.12 8.33 -2.19
CA LYS A 86 -4.53 8.37 -2.60
C LYS A 86 -5.14 7.01 -2.94
N ASP A 87 -4.31 6.02 -3.29
CA ASP A 87 -4.77 4.68 -3.67
C ASP A 87 -4.97 3.77 -2.45
N ILE A 88 -4.45 4.17 -1.28
CA ILE A 88 -4.55 3.41 -0.03
C ILE A 88 -5.29 4.15 1.09
N MET A 89 -5.61 5.43 0.90
CA MET A 89 -6.26 6.24 1.93
C MET A 89 -7.71 5.82 2.17
N THR A 90 -8.14 5.89 3.42
CA THR A 90 -9.55 5.86 3.80
C THR A 90 -10.22 7.19 3.42
N PRO A 91 -11.23 7.20 2.53
CA PRO A 91 -11.85 8.44 2.05
C PRO A 91 -12.61 9.20 3.13
N ARG A 92 -12.63 10.54 3.03
CA ARG A 92 -13.32 11.41 4.01
C ARG A 92 -14.76 11.04 4.31
N THR A 93 -15.48 10.48 3.33
CA THR A 93 -16.91 10.16 3.46
C THR A 93 -17.21 9.02 4.41
N VAL A 94 -16.20 8.23 4.77
CA VAL A 94 -16.32 7.08 5.68
C VAL A 94 -15.44 7.23 6.92
N MET A 95 -14.79 8.39 7.09
CA MET A 95 -14.05 8.70 8.30
C MET A 95 -15.00 8.88 9.48
N LYS A 96 -14.67 8.27 10.62
CA LYS A 96 -15.29 8.61 11.90
C LYS A 96 -14.57 9.82 12.49
N THR A 97 -15.27 10.94 12.59
CA THR A 97 -14.77 12.18 13.18
C THR A 97 -15.73 12.70 14.26
N ASP A 98 -15.26 13.59 15.12
CA ASP A 98 -16.11 14.22 16.15
C ASP A 98 -15.73 15.70 16.39
N ASP A 99 -16.63 16.47 17.00
CA ASP A 99 -16.44 17.90 17.28
C ASP A 99 -15.46 18.08 18.44
N ALA A 100 -14.44 18.90 18.25
CA ALA A 100 -13.44 19.22 19.27
C ALA A 100 -14.04 19.80 20.58
N LYS A 101 -15.20 20.47 20.50
CA LYS A 101 -15.88 21.06 21.67
C LYS A 101 -16.78 20.08 22.41
N ARG A 102 -16.97 18.87 21.88
CA ARG A 102 -17.77 17.84 22.52
C ARG A 102 -17.13 17.41 23.84
N SER A 103 -17.96 17.17 24.86
CA SER A 103 -17.48 16.63 26.14
C SER A 103 -16.97 15.19 25.98
N ILE A 104 -16.01 14.81 26.81
CA ILE A 104 -15.47 13.45 26.84
C ILE A 104 -16.57 12.46 27.26
N GLU A 105 -17.43 12.84 28.21
CA GLU A 105 -18.54 12.00 28.67
C GLU A 105 -19.55 11.73 27.55
N ASP A 106 -20.01 12.76 26.85
CA ASP A 106 -20.97 12.59 25.76
C ASP A 106 -20.37 11.75 24.63
N PHE A 107 -19.09 11.98 24.31
CA PHE A 107 -18.38 11.19 23.31
C PHE A 107 -18.30 9.72 23.74
N PHE A 108 -17.93 9.45 24.99
CA PHE A 108 -17.80 8.10 25.53
C PHE A 108 -19.14 7.35 25.54
N MET A 109 -20.22 8.00 26.01
CA MET A 109 -21.55 7.39 26.09
C MET A 109 -22.10 7.03 24.71
N GLU A 110 -21.98 7.92 23.72
CA GLU A 110 -22.42 7.63 22.35
C GLU A 110 -21.54 6.61 21.63
N ASN A 111 -20.28 6.47 22.03
CA ASN A 111 -19.30 5.61 21.36
C ASN A 111 -18.79 4.49 22.28
N SER A 112 -19.65 3.91 23.10
CA SER A 112 -19.29 2.81 24.01
C SER A 112 -18.64 1.60 23.31
N ASN A 113 -19.00 1.35 22.04
CA ASN A 113 -18.41 0.31 21.18
C ASN A 113 -17.51 0.90 20.07
N LEU A 114 -16.70 1.91 20.40
CA LEU A 114 -15.78 2.52 19.44
C LEU A 114 -14.77 1.48 18.92
N ARG A 115 -14.80 1.23 17.60
CA ARG A 115 -13.90 0.29 16.91
C ARG A 115 -12.54 0.91 16.65
N PHE A 116 -12.52 2.20 16.33
CA PHE A 116 -11.29 2.90 15.97
C PHE A 116 -10.53 3.38 17.20
N SER A 117 -9.21 3.17 17.21
CA SER A 117 -8.32 3.61 18.29
C SER A 117 -7.97 5.10 18.23
N ARG A 118 -8.09 5.72 17.05
CA ARG A 118 -7.71 7.11 16.78
C ARG A 118 -8.84 7.82 16.05
N ILE A 119 -9.30 8.93 16.60
CA ILE A 119 -10.45 9.68 16.09
C ILE A 119 -10.00 11.09 15.74
N PRO A 120 -9.99 11.46 14.44
CA PRO A 120 -9.79 12.84 14.04
C PRO A 120 -10.88 13.74 14.62
N ILE A 121 -10.49 14.90 15.15
CA ILE A 121 -11.42 15.90 15.67
C ILE A 121 -11.43 17.14 14.78
N TYR A 122 -12.61 17.71 14.60
CA TYR A 122 -12.80 18.89 13.77
C TYR A 122 -13.29 20.10 14.57
N GLN A 123 -13.13 21.28 13.98
CA GLN A 123 -13.65 22.53 14.55
C GLN A 123 -14.53 23.23 13.52
N GLU A 124 -15.76 23.58 13.92
CA GLU A 124 -16.79 24.27 13.11
C GLU A 124 -17.35 23.47 11.93
N SER A 125 -16.50 22.80 11.16
CA SER A 125 -16.87 21.99 10.01
C SER A 125 -16.14 20.65 10.04
N PRO A 126 -16.78 19.52 9.66
CA PRO A 126 -16.14 18.21 9.54
C PRO A 126 -14.91 18.19 8.63
N ASP A 127 -14.80 19.14 7.69
CA ASP A 127 -13.66 19.27 6.79
C ASP A 127 -12.44 19.96 7.45
N ASN A 128 -12.62 20.62 8.59
CA ASN A 128 -11.57 21.34 9.30
C ASN A 128 -11.02 20.50 10.46
N ILE A 129 -10.18 19.52 10.14
CA ILE A 129 -9.54 18.63 11.11
C ILE A 129 -8.37 19.35 11.79
N ILE A 130 -8.44 19.47 13.12
CA ILE A 130 -7.43 20.21 13.93
C ILE A 130 -6.47 19.29 14.70
N GLY A 131 -6.72 17.98 14.67
CA GLY A 131 -5.94 16.99 15.39
C GLY A 131 -6.67 15.65 15.49
N LEU A 132 -6.22 14.82 16.43
CA LEU A 132 -6.85 13.55 16.77
C LEU A 132 -6.91 13.34 18.27
N VAL A 133 -7.80 12.46 18.71
CA VAL A 133 -7.85 11.93 20.08
C VAL A 133 -7.64 10.42 20.06
N LEU A 134 -7.01 9.89 21.11
CA LEU A 134 -6.90 8.44 21.29
C LEU A 134 -8.05 7.94 22.15
N LYS A 135 -8.59 6.77 21.78
CA LYS A 135 -9.59 6.05 22.58
C LYS A 135 -9.12 5.85 24.03
N ASP A 136 -7.85 5.50 24.21
CA ASP A 136 -7.26 5.29 25.54
C ASP A 136 -7.23 6.56 26.38
N ASP A 137 -7.00 7.73 25.76
CA ASP A 137 -7.00 9.01 26.48
C ASP A 137 -8.42 9.37 26.94
N VAL A 138 -9.43 9.14 26.09
CA VAL A 138 -10.86 9.29 26.45
C VAL A 138 -11.21 8.39 27.65
N PHE A 139 -10.87 7.11 27.58
CA PHE A 139 -11.17 6.14 28.64
C PHE A 139 -10.46 6.48 29.94
N LYS A 140 -9.22 6.97 29.85
CA LYS A 140 -8.43 7.43 30.99
C LYS A 140 -9.08 8.64 31.66
N GLU A 141 -9.47 9.66 30.91
CA GLU A 141 -10.12 10.85 31.49
C GLU A 141 -11.48 10.52 32.11
N MET A 142 -12.26 9.61 31.51
CA MET A 142 -13.48 9.08 32.12
C MET A 142 -13.21 8.35 33.44
N ALA A 143 -12.15 7.55 33.53
CA ALA A 143 -11.77 6.86 34.76
C ALA A 143 -11.31 7.82 35.87
N PHE A 144 -10.84 9.02 35.51
CA PHE A 144 -10.46 10.08 36.44
C PHE A 144 -11.60 11.07 36.75
N ASP A 145 -12.83 10.77 36.34
CA ASP A 145 -14.01 11.62 36.56
C ASP A 145 -13.86 13.02 35.91
N ASN A 146 -13.11 13.10 34.80
CA ASN A 146 -12.91 14.32 34.02
C ASN A 146 -13.82 14.38 32.79
N GLY A 147 -15.03 13.82 32.87
CA GLY A 147 -15.99 13.74 31.77
C GLY A 147 -16.41 15.10 31.19
N ASP A 148 -16.40 16.13 32.04
CA ASP A 148 -16.74 17.52 31.70
C ASP A 148 -15.72 18.19 30.77
N LYS A 149 -14.50 17.65 30.66
CA LYS A 149 -13.50 18.16 29.71
C LYS A 149 -13.98 17.93 28.29
N THR A 150 -13.44 18.70 27.37
CA THR A 150 -13.74 18.58 25.94
C THR A 150 -12.68 17.77 25.21
N LEU A 151 -13.01 17.24 24.04
CA LEU A 151 -12.06 16.47 23.22
C LEU A 151 -10.82 17.28 22.84
N ILE A 152 -10.92 18.61 22.72
CA ILE A 152 -9.77 19.48 22.45
C ILE A 152 -8.74 19.45 23.58
N ASP A 153 -9.14 19.18 24.83
CA ASP A 153 -8.26 19.19 26.00
C ASP A 153 -7.29 18.00 26.00
N ILE A 154 -7.64 16.92 25.29
CA ILE A 154 -6.80 15.73 25.10
C ILE A 154 -6.30 15.59 23.65
N LYS A 155 -6.39 16.67 22.87
CA LYS A 155 -5.99 16.69 21.46
C LYS A 155 -4.51 16.34 21.32
N ARG A 156 -4.21 15.49 20.34
CA ARG A 156 -2.88 15.25 19.79
C ARG A 156 -2.79 15.79 18.37
N ASP A 157 -1.57 16.12 17.96
CA ASP A 157 -1.31 16.56 16.59
C ASP A 157 -1.39 15.38 15.62
N ILE A 158 -1.84 15.66 14.40
CA ILE A 158 -1.93 14.69 13.30
C ILE A 158 -0.94 15.08 12.21
N LEU A 159 -0.19 14.10 11.67
CA LEU A 159 0.68 14.34 10.52
C LEU A 159 -0.19 14.71 9.32
N VAL A 160 0.22 15.67 8.50
CA VAL A 160 -0.47 16.01 7.25
C VAL A 160 0.42 15.59 6.08
N THR A 161 -0.17 14.90 5.10
CA THR A 161 0.52 14.44 3.90
C THR A 161 -0.26 14.77 2.63
N SER A 162 0.43 14.77 1.50
CA SER A 162 -0.16 14.96 0.17
C SER A 162 -0.68 13.64 -0.38
N ARG A 163 -1.81 13.69 -1.08
CA ARG A 163 -2.40 12.55 -1.79
C ARG A 163 -1.47 11.88 -2.81
N GLU A 164 -0.50 12.60 -3.37
CA GLU A 164 0.45 12.08 -4.38
C GLU A 164 1.77 11.60 -3.75
N MET A 165 1.93 11.65 -2.43
CA MET A 165 3.14 11.14 -1.77
C MET A 165 3.25 9.62 -1.98
N PRO A 166 4.44 9.08 -2.31
CA PRO A 166 4.64 7.63 -2.34
C PRO A 166 4.55 7.01 -0.94
N ILE A 167 3.89 5.86 -0.84
CA ILE A 167 3.67 5.15 0.43
C ILE A 167 4.95 4.87 1.23
N PRO A 168 6.07 4.37 0.65
CA PRO A 168 7.27 4.09 1.43
C PRO A 168 7.79 5.34 2.17
N LYS A 169 7.67 6.50 1.53
CA LYS A 169 8.09 7.78 2.14
C LYS A 169 7.16 8.17 3.28
N LEU A 170 5.86 8.02 3.10
CA LEU A 170 4.89 8.23 4.19
C LEU A 170 5.18 7.29 5.37
N PHE A 171 5.45 6.01 5.09
CA PHE A 171 5.76 5.02 6.12
C PHE A 171 7.00 5.42 6.94
N GLU A 172 8.07 5.86 6.27
CA GLU A 172 9.26 6.40 6.94
C GLU A 172 8.92 7.61 7.83
N GLU A 173 8.07 8.53 7.37
CA GLU A 173 7.63 9.69 8.15
C GLU A 173 6.78 9.28 9.37
N LEU A 174 5.87 8.33 9.21
CA LEU A 174 5.05 7.77 10.29
C LEU A 174 5.92 7.11 11.37
N VAL A 175 6.86 6.25 10.96
CA VAL A 175 7.80 5.57 11.86
C VAL A 175 8.70 6.57 12.59
N LYS A 176 9.28 7.54 11.86
CA LYS A 176 10.20 8.54 12.43
C LYS A 176 9.52 9.42 13.47
N ASN A 177 8.28 9.85 13.19
CA ASN A 177 7.51 10.70 14.09
C ASN A 177 6.75 9.92 15.17
N ARG A 178 6.79 8.58 15.15
CA ARG A 178 5.99 7.69 16.03
C ARG A 178 4.49 7.98 15.93
N ASN A 179 4.05 8.37 14.73
CA ASN A 179 2.66 8.63 14.40
C ASN A 179 2.10 7.45 13.61
N HIS A 180 0.92 6.97 13.96
CA HIS A 180 0.28 5.83 13.29
C HIS A 180 -0.79 6.23 12.27
N MET A 181 -1.00 7.53 12.08
CA MET A 181 -2.02 8.07 11.20
C MET A 181 -1.56 9.40 10.61
N ALA A 182 -1.90 9.62 9.35
CA ALA A 182 -1.75 10.90 8.68
C ALA A 182 -3.07 11.33 8.04
N LEU A 183 -3.32 12.64 8.06
CA LEU A 183 -4.39 13.29 7.32
C LEU A 183 -3.93 13.55 5.89
N VAL A 184 -4.74 13.16 4.92
CA VAL A 184 -4.44 13.33 3.50
C VAL A 184 -5.16 14.57 2.99
N VAL A 185 -4.41 15.51 2.43
CA VAL A 185 -4.93 16.76 1.86
C VAL A 185 -4.60 16.88 0.38
N ASP A 186 -5.42 17.66 -0.33
CA ASP A 186 -5.14 18.11 -1.69
C ASP A 186 -4.27 19.39 -1.71
N GLU A 187 -4.02 19.88 -2.92
CA GLU A 187 -3.21 21.08 -3.19
C GLU A 187 -3.84 22.37 -2.66
N TYR A 188 -5.13 22.34 -2.35
CA TYR A 188 -5.89 23.46 -1.82
C TYR A 188 -6.06 23.39 -0.30
N GLY A 189 -5.53 22.33 0.35
CA GLY A 189 -5.64 22.09 1.79
C GLY A 189 -6.96 21.43 2.20
N THR A 190 -7.76 20.93 1.26
CA THR A 190 -8.99 20.22 1.56
C THR A 190 -8.68 18.81 2.01
N VAL A 191 -9.35 18.34 3.06
CA VAL A 191 -9.24 16.94 3.50
C VAL A 191 -9.81 16.01 2.44
N ASN A 192 -9.01 15.04 2.00
CA ASN A 192 -9.43 13.97 1.09
C ASN A 192 -9.69 12.66 1.84
N GLY A 193 -8.98 12.44 2.95
CA GLY A 193 -9.07 11.21 3.73
C GLY A 193 -8.03 11.15 4.84
N LEU A 194 -7.84 9.94 5.38
CA LEU A 194 -6.74 9.61 6.28
C LEU A 194 -6.05 8.34 5.80
N VAL A 195 -4.84 8.11 6.29
CA VAL A 195 -4.08 6.89 6.03
C VAL A 195 -3.39 6.45 7.31
N THR A 196 -3.37 5.15 7.56
CA THR A 196 -2.80 4.53 8.76
C THR A 196 -1.54 3.73 8.45
N MET A 197 -0.80 3.28 9.47
CA MET A 197 0.32 2.35 9.21
C MET A 197 -0.19 0.98 8.77
N GLU A 198 -1.38 0.62 9.24
CA GLU A 198 -2.08 -0.61 8.94
C GLU A 198 -2.38 -0.68 7.43
N ASP A 199 -2.94 0.38 6.84
CA ASP A 199 -3.20 0.48 5.39
C ASP A 199 -1.94 0.23 4.54
N VAL A 200 -0.79 0.71 5.03
CA VAL A 200 0.50 0.54 4.36
C VAL A 200 0.96 -0.93 4.39
N ILE A 201 0.76 -1.60 5.52
CA ILE A 201 1.12 -3.00 5.70
C ILE A 201 0.17 -3.90 4.90
N GLU A 202 -1.13 -3.60 4.89
CA GLU A 202 -2.14 -4.29 4.08
C GLU A 202 -1.79 -4.21 2.59
N THR A 203 -1.35 -3.04 2.12
CA THR A 203 -0.89 -2.86 0.73
C THR A 203 0.34 -3.72 0.40
N LEU A 204 1.26 -3.92 1.36
CA LEU A 204 2.40 -4.82 1.17
C LEU A 204 1.96 -6.29 1.16
N LEU A 205 1.08 -6.66 2.08
CA LEU A 205 0.62 -8.04 2.26
C LEU A 205 -0.37 -8.48 1.17
N GLY A 206 -1.12 -7.55 0.58
CA GLY A 206 -2.12 -7.81 -0.43
C GLY A 206 -3.45 -8.33 0.11
N PHE A 207 -3.72 -8.17 1.41
CA PHE A 207 -4.99 -8.52 2.05
C PHE A 207 -5.27 -7.58 3.23
N GLU A 208 -6.56 -7.40 3.53
CA GLU A 208 -7.05 -6.56 4.63
C GLU A 208 -6.87 -7.27 5.98
N ILE A 209 -6.44 -6.53 7.00
CA ILE A 209 -6.32 -7.02 8.38
C ILE A 209 -7.63 -6.68 9.09
N MET A 210 -8.47 -7.70 9.32
CA MET A 210 -9.76 -7.53 10.00
C MET A 210 -9.63 -7.78 11.50
N ASP A 211 -10.00 -6.80 12.32
CA ASP A 211 -10.17 -6.99 13.76
C ASP A 211 -11.49 -7.71 14.07
N GLU A 212 -11.61 -8.33 15.26
CA GLU A 212 -12.83 -9.05 15.65
C GLU A 212 -14.07 -8.15 15.69
N SER A 213 -13.85 -6.85 15.84
CA SER A 213 -14.92 -5.86 15.86
C SER A 213 -15.32 -5.38 14.48
N ASP A 214 -14.60 -5.70 13.39
CA ASP A 214 -14.87 -5.14 12.06
C ASP A 214 -16.01 -5.84 11.30
N ASN A 215 -16.83 -5.04 10.62
CA ASN A 215 -17.96 -5.54 9.81
C ASN A 215 -17.70 -5.38 8.31
N VAL A 216 -16.68 -4.62 7.92
CA VAL A 216 -16.36 -4.24 6.55
C VAL A 216 -14.87 -4.45 6.38
N ALA A 217 -14.49 -5.28 5.41
CA ALA A 217 -13.07 -5.58 5.15
C ALA A 217 -12.33 -4.38 4.54
N ASP A 218 -12.96 -3.67 3.60
CA ASP A 218 -12.35 -2.55 2.87
C ASP A 218 -13.27 -1.32 2.92
N LEU A 219 -12.81 -0.28 3.62
CA LEU A 219 -13.51 0.99 3.76
C LEU A 219 -13.52 1.83 2.48
N GLN A 220 -12.52 1.68 1.61
CA GLN A 220 -12.49 2.36 0.32
C GLN A 220 -13.53 1.79 -0.63
N MET A 221 -13.61 0.46 -0.74
CA MET A 221 -14.65 -0.19 -1.53
C MET A 221 -16.04 0.12 -0.98
N TYR A 222 -16.20 0.16 0.35
CA TYR A 222 -17.46 0.59 0.95
C TYR A 222 -17.83 2.04 0.58
N ALA A 223 -16.87 2.96 0.62
CA ALA A 223 -17.07 4.35 0.20
C ALA A 223 -17.49 4.43 -1.28
N ARG A 224 -16.86 3.64 -2.15
CA ARG A 224 -17.17 3.58 -3.58
C ARG A 224 -18.60 3.10 -3.84
N ARG A 225 -19.01 1.99 -3.22
CA ARG A 225 -20.38 1.45 -3.32
C ARG A 225 -21.42 2.43 -2.78
N SER A 226 -21.11 3.14 -1.69
CA SER A 226 -21.97 4.17 -1.11
C SER A 226 -22.15 5.36 -2.06
N TRP A 227 -21.06 5.80 -2.72
CA TRP A 227 -21.13 6.81 -3.76
C TRP A 227 -21.97 6.36 -4.96
N GLU A 228 -21.74 5.17 -5.50
CA GLU A 228 -22.50 4.63 -6.63
C GLU A 228 -24.00 4.56 -6.32
N SER A 229 -24.35 4.07 -5.12
CA SER A 229 -25.73 4.02 -4.65
C SER A 229 -26.37 5.40 -4.56
N ARG A 230 -25.62 6.43 -4.11
CA ARG A 230 -26.09 7.83 -4.08
C ARG A 230 -26.24 8.39 -5.49
N ALA A 231 -25.27 8.16 -6.36
CA ALA A 231 -25.25 8.66 -7.72
C ALA A 231 -26.41 8.10 -8.56
N LYS A 232 -26.73 6.80 -8.41
CA LYS A 232 -27.92 6.18 -9.00
C LYS A 232 -29.21 6.84 -8.52
N ARG A 233 -29.36 7.07 -7.20
CA ARG A 233 -30.53 7.78 -6.64
C ARG A 233 -30.69 9.21 -7.16
N LEU A 234 -29.57 9.86 -7.48
CA LEU A 234 -29.54 11.22 -8.02
C LEU A 234 -29.66 11.24 -9.55
N GLY A 235 -29.74 10.09 -10.22
CA GLY A 235 -29.79 9.99 -11.68
C GLY A 235 -28.50 10.42 -12.39
N ILE A 236 -27.37 10.42 -11.69
CA ILE A 236 -26.05 10.81 -12.24
C ILE A 236 -25.45 9.65 -13.04
N ILE A 237 -25.77 8.42 -12.66
CA ILE A 237 -25.32 7.18 -13.31
C ILE A 237 -26.56 6.40 -13.71
N GLU A 238 -26.69 6.05 -14.98
CA GLU A 238 -27.75 5.15 -15.47
C GLU A 238 -27.46 3.72 -14.98
N ASP A 239 -28.52 2.95 -14.71
CA ASP A 239 -28.33 1.52 -14.44
C ASP A 239 -27.79 0.87 -15.72
N GLU A 240 -26.53 0.42 -15.69
CA GLU A 240 -26.09 -0.63 -16.61
C GLU A 240 -26.94 -1.86 -16.31
N ASN A 241 -27.96 -2.06 -17.14
CA ASN A 241 -28.84 -3.21 -17.10
C ASN A 241 -28.00 -4.47 -17.31
N PRO A 242 -28.01 -5.47 -16.40
CA PRO A 242 -27.31 -6.73 -16.61
C PRO A 242 -28.18 -7.65 -17.49
N GLU A 243 -28.44 -7.25 -18.74
CA GLU A 243 -28.97 -8.13 -19.78
C GLU A 243 -28.38 -7.72 -21.13
N GLU A 244 -27.18 -8.24 -21.44
CA GLU A 244 -26.72 -8.66 -22.77
C GLU A 244 -25.55 -9.65 -22.65
#